data_AF-A0A1Y5FRM2-F1
#
_entry.id   AF-A0A1Y5FRM2-F1
#
_cell.length_a   1.000
_cell.length_b   1.000
_cell.length_c   1.000
_cell.angle_alpha   90.00
_cell.angle_beta   90.00
_cell.angle_gamma   90.00
#
_symmetry.space_group_name_H-M   'P 1'
#
loop_
_entity.id
_entity.type
_entity.pdbx_description
1 polymer ?
#
loop_
_entity_poly.entity_id
_entity_poly.type
_entity_poly.pdbx_seq_one_letter_code
_entity_poly.pdbx_strand_id
1 'polypeptide(L)'
;LAQFGWNKASKSLSATEVTGLEQYLKETGAGEPITKGARLRSDDFYWVSALCYDGAFVFNGWKDKSEGFQHLTFMPFLLANDETGIEVNPFRDVGTKNAARIHQSKAEKKSHFDLEVGNNGLVTGFSFF
;
A
#
# COMPACT_ATOMS: atom_id res chain seq x y z
N LEU A 1 -5.53 -25.46 0.78
CA LEU A 1 -6.30 -25.12 -0.43
C LEU A 1 -5.62 -23.93 -1.12
N ALA A 2 -4.67 -24.19 -2.02
CA ALA A 2 -4.14 -23.27 -3.05
C ALA A 2 -2.87 -23.92 -3.67
N GLN A 3 -3.04 -24.89 -4.58
CA GLN A 3 -1.95 -25.46 -5.37
C GLN A 3 -2.04 -25.13 -6.86
N PHE A 4 -2.99 -24.29 -7.28
CA PHE A 4 -3.19 -23.94 -8.68
C PHE A 4 -3.42 -22.44 -8.84
N GLY A 5 -2.61 -21.77 -9.69
CA GLY A 5 -2.98 -20.49 -10.33
C GLY A 5 -2.21 -19.22 -9.95
N TRP A 6 -1.00 -19.28 -9.39
CA TRP A 6 -0.20 -18.06 -9.21
C TRP A 6 0.49 -17.68 -10.53
N ASN A 7 0.07 -16.56 -11.14
CA ASN A 7 0.87 -15.93 -12.20
C ASN A 7 2.04 -15.20 -11.54
N LYS A 8 3.25 -15.45 -12.05
CA LYS A 8 4.49 -14.84 -11.57
C LYS A 8 5.28 -14.38 -12.79
N ALA A 9 5.83 -13.17 -12.70
CA ALA A 9 6.87 -12.68 -13.60
C ALA A 9 8.15 -12.43 -12.81
N SER A 10 9.28 -12.57 -13.50
CA SER A 10 10.60 -12.19 -12.98
C SER A 10 11.33 -11.48 -14.11
N LYS A 11 11.70 -10.22 -13.88
CA LYS A 11 12.48 -9.43 -14.85
C LYS A 11 13.86 -9.12 -14.26
N SER A 12 14.90 -9.33 -15.06
CA SER A 12 16.25 -8.85 -14.71
C SER A 12 16.37 -7.41 -15.14
N LEU A 13 16.76 -6.52 -14.22
CA LEU A 13 17.01 -5.13 -14.50
C LEU A 13 18.50 -4.91 -14.81
N SER A 14 18.79 -4.09 -15.81
CA SER A 14 20.12 -3.55 -16.07
C SER A 14 20.55 -2.58 -14.96
N ALA A 15 21.85 -2.29 -14.88
CA ALA A 15 22.38 -1.35 -13.89
C ALA A 15 21.74 0.06 -14.01
N THR A 16 21.45 0.51 -15.24
CA THR A 16 20.78 1.78 -15.49
C THR A 16 19.33 1.77 -15.00
N GLU A 17 18.60 0.67 -15.20
CA GLU A 17 17.22 0.52 -14.71
C GLU A 17 17.16 0.48 -13.18
N VAL A 18 18.12 -0.20 -12.53
CA VAL A 18 18.23 -0.20 -11.07
C VAL A 18 18.48 1.22 -10.55
N THR A 19 19.44 1.94 -11.14
CA THR A 19 19.74 3.32 -10.75
C THR A 19 18.52 4.24 -10.93
N GLY A 20 17.77 4.06 -12.01
CA GLY A 20 16.53 4.82 -12.25
C GLY A 20 15.44 4.52 -11.21
N LEU A 21 15.24 3.25 -10.86
CA LEU A 21 14.32 2.86 -9.80
C LEU A 21 14.69 3.49 -8.45
N GLU A 22 15.97 3.45 -8.08
CA GLU A 22 16.47 4.07 -6.85
C GLU A 22 16.21 5.58 -6.83
N GLN A 23 16.39 6.27 -7.96
CA GLN A 23 16.09 7.69 -8.06
C GLN A 23 14.59 7.97 -7.85
N TYR A 24 13.68 7.21 -8.47
CA TYR A 24 12.24 7.40 -8.27
C TYR A 24 11.80 7.13 -6.82
N LEU A 25 12.38 6.11 -6.18
CA LEU A 25 12.13 5.81 -4.76
C LEU A 25 12.58 6.97 -3.86
N LYS A 26 13.72 7.59 -4.17
CA LYS A 26 14.25 8.74 -3.44
C LYS A 26 13.41 10.00 -3.63
N GLU A 27 13.04 10.32 -4.87
CA GLU A 27 12.24 11.52 -5.20
C GLU A 27 10.86 11.51 -4.54
N THR A 28 10.27 10.34 -4.37
CA THR A 28 8.94 10.17 -3.75
C THR A 28 8.98 10.09 -2.23
N GLY A 29 10.18 10.01 -1.64
CA GLY A 29 10.33 9.70 -0.22
C GLY A 29 9.79 8.31 0.13
N ALA A 30 9.74 7.37 -0.82
CA ALA A 30 9.22 6.02 -0.55
C ALA A 30 10.08 5.26 0.47
N GLY A 31 11.37 5.60 0.57
CA GLY A 31 12.30 5.15 1.60
C GLY A 31 12.20 5.90 2.94
N GLU A 32 11.22 6.79 3.10
CA GLU A 32 10.97 7.52 4.35
C GLU A 32 9.60 7.13 4.92
N PRO A 33 9.37 7.18 6.24
CA PRO A 33 8.09 6.85 6.87
C PRO A 33 7.05 7.99 6.71
N ILE A 34 6.84 8.45 5.48
CA ILE A 34 6.02 9.63 5.13
C ILE A 34 4.56 9.50 5.53
N THR A 35 4.05 8.27 5.65
CA THR A 35 2.66 7.99 6.04
C THR A 35 2.54 7.52 7.49
N LYS A 36 3.56 7.72 8.32
CA LYS A 36 3.52 7.37 9.75
C LYS A 36 2.26 7.92 10.43
N GLY A 37 1.60 7.07 11.22
CA GLY A 37 0.36 7.39 11.91
C GLY A 37 -0.89 7.29 11.02
N ALA A 38 -0.75 7.00 9.73
CA ALA A 38 -1.91 6.71 8.87
C ALA A 38 -2.66 5.49 9.40
N ARG A 39 -3.99 5.62 9.48
CA ARG A 39 -4.91 4.53 9.86
C ARG A 39 -5.70 4.04 8.66
N LEU A 40 -5.47 2.79 8.27
CA LEU A 40 -6.05 2.14 7.10
C LEU A 40 -7.09 1.13 7.59
N ARG A 41 -8.37 1.43 7.40
CA ARG A 41 -9.44 0.53 7.84
C ARG A 41 -9.62 -0.58 6.81
N SER A 42 -9.89 -1.79 7.25
CA SER A 42 -10.06 -2.98 6.39
C SER A 42 -11.24 -2.88 5.40
N ASP A 43 -12.17 -1.96 5.64
CA ASP A 43 -13.31 -1.69 4.77
C ASP A 43 -13.07 -0.53 3.79
N ASP A 44 -11.95 0.18 3.89
CA ASP A 44 -11.53 1.22 2.93
C ASP A 44 -10.66 0.62 1.82
N PHE A 45 -10.55 1.32 0.69
CA PHE A 45 -9.49 1.06 -0.29
C PHE A 45 -8.23 1.83 0.10
N TYR A 46 -7.09 1.14 0.12
CA TYR A 46 -5.78 1.74 0.35
C TYR A 46 -4.68 0.91 -0.32
N TRP A 47 -3.54 1.54 -0.54
CA TRP A 47 -2.30 0.88 -0.98
C TRP A 47 -1.31 0.81 0.17
N VAL A 48 -0.51 -0.25 0.23
CA VAL A 48 0.60 -0.39 1.17
C VAL A 48 1.87 -0.77 0.44
N SER A 49 3.01 -0.37 0.99
CA SER A 49 4.32 -0.84 0.55
C SER A 49 5.16 -1.27 1.76
N ALA A 50 5.99 -2.27 1.52
CA ALA A 50 7.01 -2.74 2.44
C ALA A 50 8.32 -2.74 1.66
N LEU A 51 9.18 -1.76 1.95
CA LEU A 51 10.39 -1.48 1.19
C LEU A 51 11.61 -1.68 2.09
N CYS A 52 12.65 -2.29 1.56
CA CYS A 52 13.98 -2.25 2.14
C CYS A 52 14.83 -1.34 1.25
N TYR A 53 15.22 -0.18 1.78
CA TYR A 53 16.01 0.81 1.06
C TYR A 53 17.18 1.21 1.94
N ASP A 54 18.40 1.12 1.40
CA ASP A 54 19.65 1.42 2.12
C ASP A 54 19.78 0.70 3.48
N GLY A 55 19.35 -0.57 3.54
CA GLY A 55 19.37 -1.37 4.77
C GLY A 55 18.31 -0.99 5.81
N ALA A 56 17.46 0.01 5.54
CA ALA A 56 16.34 0.39 6.38
C ALA A 56 15.03 -0.19 5.82
N PHE A 57 14.23 -0.80 6.71
CA PHE A 57 12.88 -1.24 6.37
C PHE A 57 11.88 -0.13 6.63
N VAL A 58 11.07 0.17 5.62
CA VAL A 58 10.10 1.26 5.63
C VAL A 58 8.75 0.72 5.21
N PHE A 59 7.71 1.06 5.98
CA PHE A 59 6.34 0.71 5.69
C PHE A 59 5.55 1.98 5.43
N ASN A 60 4.85 2.03 4.31
CA ASN A 60 3.99 3.16 3.96
C ASN A 60 2.60 2.69 3.55
N GLY A 61 1.60 3.54 3.80
CA GLY A 61 0.19 3.28 3.52
C GLY A 61 -0.54 4.53 3.02
N TRP A 62 -1.13 4.45 1.83
CA TRP A 62 -1.77 5.58 1.15
C TRP A 62 -3.26 5.35 0.95
N LYS A 63 -4.05 6.36 1.32
CA LYS A 63 -5.45 6.52 0.90
C LYS A 63 -5.53 7.41 -0.34
N ASP A 64 -6.72 7.55 -0.92
CA ASP A 64 -6.97 8.53 -1.98
C ASP A 64 -7.01 9.96 -1.43
N LYS A 65 -5.87 10.63 -1.55
CA LYS A 65 -5.63 12.06 -1.28
C LYS A 65 -4.65 12.58 -2.35
N SER A 66 -4.49 13.89 -2.45
CA SER A 66 -3.51 14.58 -3.31
C SER A 66 -2.03 14.26 -3.01
N GLU A 67 -1.77 13.44 -1.97
CA GLU A 67 -0.45 12.92 -1.60
C GLU A 67 -0.41 11.38 -1.77
N GLY A 68 -1.45 10.80 -2.37
CA GLY A 68 -1.72 9.37 -2.46
C GLY A 68 -0.95 8.66 -3.57
N PHE A 69 -1.22 7.36 -3.69
CA PHE A 69 -0.57 6.39 -4.57
C PHE A 69 -0.26 6.85 -6.01
N GLN A 70 -1.09 7.72 -6.59
CA GLN A 70 -0.88 8.27 -7.94
C GLN A 70 0.35 9.17 -8.06
N HIS A 71 0.84 9.72 -6.95
CA HIS A 71 2.02 10.59 -6.89
C HIS A 71 3.33 9.83 -6.67
N LEU A 72 3.27 8.50 -6.54
CA LEU A 72 4.45 7.65 -6.43
C LEU A 72 5.06 7.47 -7.82
N THR A 73 6.05 8.30 -8.17
CA THR A 73 6.73 8.29 -9.48
C THR A 73 7.43 6.97 -9.80
N PHE A 74 7.71 6.13 -8.80
CA PHE A 74 8.25 4.78 -9.02
C PHE A 74 7.19 3.79 -9.52
N MET A 75 5.89 4.07 -9.36
CA MET A 75 4.81 3.17 -9.79
C MET A 75 4.79 2.97 -11.30
N PRO A 76 4.79 4.02 -12.16
CA PRO A 76 4.91 3.83 -13.61
C PRO A 76 6.08 2.94 -14.02
N PHE A 77 7.24 3.07 -13.35
CA PHE A 77 8.37 2.18 -13.59
C PHE A 77 8.04 0.74 -13.21
N LEU A 78 7.48 0.48 -12.02
CA LEU A 78 7.08 -0.88 -11.61
C LEU A 78 6.08 -1.50 -12.59
N LEU A 79 5.06 -0.75 -12.99
CA LEU A 79 4.00 -1.24 -13.88
C LEU A 79 4.50 -1.50 -15.31
N ALA A 80 5.40 -0.67 -15.83
CA ALA A 80 6.03 -0.90 -17.13
C ALA A 80 6.94 -2.13 -17.15
N ASN A 81 7.34 -2.62 -15.97
CA ASN A 81 8.18 -3.80 -15.78
C ASN A 81 7.40 -5.02 -15.25
N ASP A 82 6.08 -4.90 -15.10
CA ASP A 82 5.21 -6.00 -14.69
C ASP A 82 4.80 -6.83 -15.92
N GLU A 83 5.33 -8.05 -16.03
CA GLU A 83 5.03 -8.99 -17.11
C GLU A 83 4.02 -10.07 -16.68
N THR A 84 3.36 -9.91 -15.53
CA THR A 84 2.35 -10.89 -15.05
C THR A 84 1.07 -10.90 -15.89
N GLY A 85 0.80 -9.81 -16.62
CA GLY A 85 -0.45 -9.60 -17.33
C GLY A 85 -1.67 -9.41 -16.42
N ILE A 86 -1.46 -9.25 -15.11
CA ILE A 86 -2.53 -8.97 -14.16
C ILE A 86 -2.78 -7.46 -14.15
N GLU A 87 -4.03 -7.06 -14.35
CA GLU A 87 -4.39 -5.66 -14.21
C GLU A 87 -4.25 -5.19 -12.76
N VAL A 88 -3.58 -4.04 -12.59
CA VAL A 88 -3.47 -3.38 -11.30
C VAL A 88 -4.86 -2.95 -10.87
N ASN A 89 -5.29 -3.42 -9.71
CA ASN A 89 -6.58 -3.06 -9.14
C ASN A 89 -6.66 -1.53 -8.92
N PRO A 90 -7.44 -0.77 -9.71
CA PRO A 90 -7.43 0.68 -9.61
C PRO A 90 -8.04 1.13 -8.28
N PHE A 91 -7.63 2.31 -7.82
CA PHE A 91 -8.29 2.94 -6.69
C PHE A 91 -9.80 3.08 -6.99
N ARG A 92 -10.63 2.79 -5.99
CA ARG A 92 -12.07 3.05 -6.04
C ARG A 92 -12.57 3.49 -4.67
N ASP A 93 -13.50 4.45 -4.67
CA ASP A 93 -14.30 4.70 -3.47
C ASP A 93 -15.19 3.47 -3.22
N VAL A 94 -14.98 2.83 -2.08
CA VAL A 94 -15.74 1.65 -1.63
C VAL A 94 -16.98 2.04 -0.82
N GLY A 95 -17.33 3.33 -0.79
CA GLY A 95 -18.59 3.84 -0.23
C GLY A 95 -18.61 3.97 1.29
N THR A 96 -17.51 3.64 1.98
CA THR A 96 -17.39 3.66 3.44
C THR A 96 -17.35 5.06 4.04
N LYS A 97 -17.07 6.09 3.24
CA LYS A 97 -17.11 7.50 3.65
C LYS A 97 -18.55 7.98 3.88
N ASN A 98 -19.52 7.40 3.15
CA ASN A 98 -20.92 7.84 3.10
C ASN A 98 -21.95 6.78 3.55
N ALA A 99 -21.57 5.51 3.70
CA ALA A 99 -22.42 4.52 4.37
C ALA A 99 -22.60 4.97 5.82
N ALA A 100 -23.80 5.44 6.17
CA ALA A 100 -24.14 6.07 7.44
C ALA A 100 -23.69 5.21 8.64
N ARG A 101 -22.49 5.52 9.16
CA ARG A 101 -21.87 4.91 10.35
C ARG A 101 -22.68 5.15 11.63
N ILE A 102 -23.73 5.97 11.55
CA ILE A 102 -24.66 6.32 12.62
C ILE A 102 -25.47 5.08 13.08
N HIS A 103 -25.66 4.07 12.22
CA HIS A 103 -26.50 2.90 12.51
C HIS A 103 -25.76 1.56 12.57
N GLN A 104 -24.42 1.53 12.49
CA GLN A 104 -23.69 0.27 12.65
C GLN A 104 -23.83 -0.28 14.08
N SER A 105 -24.25 -1.52 14.17
CA SER A 105 -24.26 -2.30 15.40
C SER A 105 -22.84 -2.46 15.97
N LYS A 106 -22.73 -2.76 17.27
CA LYS A 106 -21.44 -3.09 17.89
C LYS A 106 -20.77 -4.31 17.23
N ALA A 107 -21.56 -5.24 16.68
CA ALA A 107 -21.02 -6.42 15.99
C ALA A 107 -20.36 -6.04 14.66
N GLU A 108 -20.98 -5.17 13.87
CA GLU A 108 -20.41 -4.67 12.61
C GLU A 108 -19.16 -3.82 12.83
N LYS A 109 -19.08 -3.06 13.93
CA LYS A 109 -17.84 -2.35 14.28
C LYS A 109 -16.67 -3.30 14.57
N LYS A 110 -16.96 -4.49 15.11
CA LYS A 110 -15.97 -5.53 15.43
C LYS A 110 -15.57 -6.40 14.25
N SER A 111 -16.28 -6.34 13.12
CA SER A 111 -15.91 -7.06 11.90
C SER A 111 -14.84 -6.35 11.06
N HIS A 112 -14.36 -5.19 11.50
CA HIS A 112 -13.35 -4.41 10.80
C HIS A 112 -12.10 -4.25 11.67
N PHE A 113 -10.94 -4.18 11.00
CA PHE A 113 -9.65 -3.91 11.65
C PHE A 113 -9.02 -2.66 11.06
N ASP A 114 -8.18 -2.01 11.85
CA ASP A 114 -7.38 -0.87 11.41
C ASP A 114 -5.90 -1.25 11.38
N LEU A 115 -5.24 -0.94 10.27
CA LEU A 115 -3.78 -0.97 10.17
C LEU A 115 -3.25 0.43 10.48
N GLU A 116 -2.37 0.55 11.46
CA GLU A 116 -1.67 1.79 11.74
C GLU A 116 -0.21 1.70 11.28
N VAL A 117 0.22 2.67 10.49
CA VAL A 117 1.59 2.76 9.98
C VAL A 117 2.52 3.26 11.09
N GLY A 118 3.46 2.40 11.51
CA GLY A 118 4.50 2.69 12.50
C GLY A 118 5.80 3.17 11.87
N ASN A 119 6.87 3.23 12.68
CA ASN A 119 8.18 3.71 12.23
C ASN A 119 8.88 2.76 11.23
N ASN A 120 8.63 1.45 11.35
CA ASN A 120 9.32 0.39 10.61
C ASN A 120 8.40 -0.80 10.32
N GLY A 121 7.10 -0.55 10.20
CA GLY A 121 6.11 -1.63 10.06
C GLY A 121 4.73 -1.21 10.49
N LEU A 122 3.87 -2.22 10.67
CA LEU A 122 2.55 -2.02 11.24
C LEU A 122 2.66 -1.95 12.77
N VAL A 123 1.97 -0.99 13.37
CA VAL A 123 1.76 -1.01 14.82
C VAL A 123 0.74 -2.11 15.11
N THR A 124 1.22 -3.26 15.58
CA THR A 124 0.36 -4.34 16.04
C THR A 124 -0.06 -4.06 17.47
N GLY A 125 -1.33 -3.68 17.65
CA GLY A 125 -1.83 -3.46 19.00
C GLY A 125 -3.11 -2.67 19.06
N PHE A 126 -4.15 -3.05 18.33
CA PHE A 126 -5.47 -2.44 18.51
C PHE A 126 -6.58 -3.48 18.40
N SER A 127 -6.98 -4.01 19.56
CA SER A 127 -8.41 -4.23 19.82
C SER A 127 -9.04 -2.86 20.08
N PHE A 128 -10.18 -2.57 19.46
CA PHE A 128 -11.03 -1.48 19.91
C PHE A 128 -12.50 -1.96 20.05
N PHE A 129 -12.91 -2.04 21.32
CA PHE A 129 -14.23 -1.99 21.98
C PHE A 129 -15.54 -2.36 21.24
#